data_AF-A0A0K2RUB3-F1
#
_entry.id   AF-A0A0K2RUB3-F1
#
_cell.length_a   1.000
_cell.length_b   1.000
_cell.length_c   1.000
_cell.angle_alpha   90.00
_cell.angle_beta   90.00
_cell.angle_gamma   90.00
#
_symmetry.space_group_name_H-M   'P 1'
#
loop_
_entity.id
_entity.type
_entity.pdbx_description
1 polymer ?
#
loop_
_entity_poly.entity_id
_entity_poly.type
_entity_poly.pdbx_seq_one_letter_code
_entity_poly.pdbx_strand_id
1 'polypeptide(L)'
;MVLDTLSLRFALGVVALTLCLLFHGSFRRTRSAYSGWWCVALAFFLAGNVAFLLTGTPQQLWAGPAGNALLVAGAFSVWAGSRSLRLLPVPRWQLLTAPAATALASALENPASNPWSGAPVYLVMMAVGMGLATRELWLLKPGSSQVRRTLALAAGILAGYYFCRWPVFLVEGPDGRLSAPISAPP
;
A
#
# COMPACT_ATOMS: atom_id res chain seq x y z
N MET A 1 6.16 25.21 -8.93
CA MET A 1 7.07 24.14 -9.42
C MET A 1 6.41 22.81 -9.13
N VAL A 2 6.08 22.05 -10.17
CA VAL A 2 5.46 20.72 -10.04
C VAL A 2 6.57 19.72 -9.74
N LEU A 3 6.40 18.92 -8.70
CA LEU A 3 7.35 17.88 -8.34
C LEU A 3 7.19 16.70 -9.30
N ASP A 4 8.28 16.29 -9.96
CA ASP A 4 8.25 15.21 -10.93
C ASP A 4 7.88 13.87 -10.28
N THR A 5 6.90 13.18 -10.86
CA THR A 5 6.31 11.97 -10.27
C THR A 5 7.26 10.78 -10.32
N LEU A 6 8.10 10.71 -11.37
CA LEU A 6 9.12 9.68 -11.48
C LEU A 6 10.14 9.82 -10.36
N SER A 7 10.63 11.04 -10.13
CA SER A 7 11.55 11.36 -9.03
C SER A 7 10.97 11.00 -7.66
N LEU A 8 9.69 11.27 -7.43
CA LEU A 8 8.99 10.93 -6.19
C LEU A 8 8.87 9.40 -5.98
N ARG A 9 8.52 8.65 -7.02
CA ARG A 9 8.45 7.17 -6.97
C ARG A 9 9.84 6.55 -6.76
N PHE A 10 10.87 7.11 -7.38
CA PHE A 10 12.26 6.69 -7.16
C PHE A 10 12.70 6.90 -5.72
N ALA A 11 12.46 8.09 -5.15
CA ALA A 11 12.78 8.38 -3.76
C ALA A 11 12.05 7.44 -2.79
N LEU A 12 10.75 7.21 -3.02
CA LEU A 12 9.95 6.22 -2.26
C LEU A 12 10.52 4.81 -2.37
N GLY A 13 10.94 4.39 -3.58
CA GLY A 13 11.59 3.11 -3.81
C GLY A 13 12.90 2.96 -3.03
N VAL A 14 13.76 3.97 -3.05
CA VAL A 14 15.02 3.96 -2.28
C VAL A 14 14.75 3.86 -0.79
N VAL A 15 13.83 4.66 -0.24
CA VAL A 15 13.47 4.61 1.18
C VAL A 15 12.90 3.23 1.56
N ALA A 16 12.01 2.67 0.73
CA ALA A 16 11.44 1.34 0.96
C ALA A 16 12.52 0.24 0.93
N LEU A 17 13.48 0.33 0.01
CA LEU A 17 14.61 -0.58 -0.07
C LEU A 17 15.50 -0.49 1.17
N THR A 18 15.87 0.73 1.59
CA THR A 18 16.69 0.95 2.79
C THR A 18 16.00 0.36 4.03
N LEU A 19 14.71 0.63 4.22
CA LEU A 19 13.93 0.05 5.30
C LEU A 19 13.87 -1.48 5.20
N CYS A 20 13.72 -2.03 4.00
CA CYS A 20 13.67 -3.47 3.78
C CYS A 20 14.97 -4.13 4.23
N LEU A 21 16.12 -3.56 3.86
CA LEU A 21 17.43 -4.04 4.27
C LEU A 21 17.64 -3.96 5.79
N LEU A 22 17.22 -2.86 6.42
CA LEU A 22 17.29 -2.68 7.88
C LEU A 22 16.43 -3.70 8.64
N PHE A 23 15.19 -3.90 8.19
CA PHE A 23 14.30 -4.90 8.77
C PHE A 23 14.77 -6.33 8.47
N HIS A 24 15.39 -6.57 7.32
CA HIS A 24 15.98 -7.87 7.00
C HIS A 24 17.15 -8.19 7.93
N GLY A 25 18.03 -7.23 8.18
CA GLY A 25 19.10 -7.35 9.17
C GLY A 25 18.56 -7.64 10.58
N SER A 26 17.52 -6.92 11.00
CA SER A 26 16.83 -7.19 12.28
C SER A 26 16.18 -8.57 12.33
N PHE A 27 15.55 -9.01 11.23
CA PHE A 27 14.92 -10.32 11.13
C PHE A 27 15.96 -11.44 11.23
N ARG A 28 17.11 -11.31 10.55
CA ARG A 28 18.20 -12.29 10.69
C ARG A 28 18.71 -12.41 12.12
N ARG A 29 18.68 -11.31 12.89
CA ARG A 29 19.18 -11.25 14.27
C ARG A 29 18.17 -11.74 15.32
N THR A 30 16.87 -11.43 15.15
CA THR A 30 15.83 -11.72 16.15
C THR A 30 14.85 -12.82 15.76
N ARG A 31 14.80 -13.21 14.46
CA ARG A 31 13.83 -14.15 13.87
C ARG A 31 12.35 -13.88 14.23
N SER A 32 12.02 -12.65 14.63
CA SER A 32 10.66 -12.29 15.01
C SER A 32 9.73 -12.26 13.81
N ALA A 33 8.56 -12.88 13.93
CA ALA A 33 7.51 -12.87 12.91
C ALA A 33 7.16 -11.43 12.47
N TYR A 34 7.20 -10.48 13.40
CA TYR A 34 6.96 -9.05 13.13
C TYR A 34 7.93 -8.49 12.08
N SER A 35 9.23 -8.74 12.25
CA SER A 35 10.25 -8.24 11.34
C SER A 35 10.17 -8.91 9.97
N GLY A 36 9.75 -10.18 9.92
CA GLY A 36 9.49 -10.91 8.68
C GLY A 36 8.35 -10.30 7.86
N TRP A 37 7.20 -10.01 8.51
CA TRP A 37 6.06 -9.37 7.86
C TRP A 37 6.37 -7.95 7.37
N TRP A 38 7.17 -7.18 8.09
CA TRP A 38 7.63 -5.86 7.64
C TRP A 38 8.51 -5.92 6.40
N CYS A 39 9.44 -6.89 6.32
CA CYS A 39 10.22 -7.12 5.10
C CYS A 39 9.31 -7.43 3.90
N VAL A 40 8.33 -8.32 4.09
CA VAL A 40 7.39 -8.69 3.03
C VAL A 40 6.56 -7.48 2.59
N ALA A 41 6.07 -6.67 3.54
CA ALA A 41 5.35 -5.44 3.23
C ALA A 41 6.18 -4.46 2.39
N LEU A 42 7.43 -4.23 2.79
CA LEU A 42 8.35 -3.32 2.09
C LEU A 42 8.75 -3.84 0.71
N ALA A 43 8.96 -5.15 0.57
CA ALA A 43 9.21 -5.77 -0.73
C ALA A 43 8.01 -5.60 -1.68
N PHE A 44 6.79 -5.78 -1.18
CA PHE A 44 5.58 -5.54 -1.96
C PHE A 44 5.38 -4.07 -2.33
N PHE A 45 5.62 -3.14 -1.40
CA PHE A 45 5.57 -1.70 -1.73
C PHE A 45 6.62 -1.31 -2.77
N LEU A 46 7.84 -1.83 -2.65
CA LEU A 46 8.89 -1.57 -3.62
C LEU A 46 8.52 -2.13 -5.00
N ALA A 47 8.11 -3.40 -5.07
CA ALA A 47 7.72 -4.04 -6.31
C ALA A 47 6.52 -3.33 -6.98
N GLY A 48 5.54 -2.89 -6.19
CA GLY A 48 4.40 -2.12 -6.69
C GLY A 48 4.82 -0.77 -7.30
N ASN A 49 5.71 -0.03 -6.61
CA ASN A 49 6.22 1.25 -7.13
C ASN A 49 7.08 1.06 -8.39
N VAL A 50 7.88 0.00 -8.47
CA VAL A 50 8.65 -0.35 -9.68
C VAL A 50 7.71 -0.70 -10.84
N ALA A 51 6.64 -1.45 -10.59
CA ALA A 51 5.63 -1.73 -11.61
C ALA A 51 4.99 -0.45 -12.16
N PHE A 52 4.76 0.55 -11.31
CA PHE A 52 4.27 1.86 -11.74
C PHE A 52 5.29 2.69 -12.53
N LEU A 53 6.58 2.37 -12.53
CA LEU A 53 7.54 3.01 -13.45
C LEU A 53 7.31 2.60 -14.92
N LEU A 54 6.63 1.47 -15.14
CA LEU A 54 6.26 0.97 -16.47
C LEU A 54 4.91 1.52 -16.96
N THR A 55 4.28 2.43 -16.20
CA THR A 55 3.08 3.13 -16.65
C THR A 55 3.43 4.10 -17.78
N GLY A 56 2.73 4.04 -18.91
CA GLY A 56 3.03 4.79 -20.13
C GLY A 56 3.76 3.98 -21.21
N THR A 57 4.16 2.73 -20.93
CA THR A 57 4.74 1.81 -21.92
C THR A 57 3.71 0.72 -22.30
N PRO A 58 3.90 -0.06 -23.39
CA PRO A 58 2.99 -1.16 -23.73
C PRO A 58 2.82 -2.22 -22.62
N GLN A 59 3.73 -2.24 -21.64
CA GLN A 59 3.65 -3.11 -20.46
C GLN A 59 2.63 -2.62 -19.41
N GLN A 60 2.05 -1.42 -19.56
CA GLN A 60 1.03 -0.86 -18.67
C GLN A 60 -0.18 -1.80 -18.47
N LEU A 61 -0.51 -2.59 -19.49
CA LEU A 61 -1.59 -3.60 -19.49
C LEU A 61 -1.53 -4.54 -18.29
N TRP A 62 -0.33 -4.97 -17.88
CA TRP A 62 -0.15 -5.86 -16.73
C TRP A 62 0.51 -5.15 -15.55
N ALA A 63 1.34 -4.14 -15.80
CA ALA A 63 2.07 -3.42 -14.76
C ALA A 63 1.15 -2.59 -13.84
N GLY A 64 0.06 -2.00 -14.37
CA GLY A 64 -0.93 -1.28 -13.57
C GLY A 64 -1.66 -2.19 -12.57
N PRO A 65 -2.35 -3.25 -13.04
CA PRO A 65 -3.02 -4.21 -12.17
C PRO A 65 -2.07 -4.90 -11.18
N ALA A 66 -0.87 -5.29 -11.63
CA ALA A 66 0.14 -5.89 -10.76
C ALA A 66 0.62 -4.88 -9.69
N GLY A 67 0.85 -3.62 -10.07
CA GLY A 67 1.25 -2.55 -9.16
C GLY A 67 0.23 -2.34 -8.04
N ASN A 68 -1.05 -2.17 -8.40
CA ASN A 68 -2.14 -2.02 -7.43
C ASN A 68 -2.24 -3.22 -6.48
N ALA A 69 -2.19 -4.44 -7.02
CA ALA A 69 -2.27 -5.66 -6.22
C ALA A 69 -1.08 -5.80 -5.24
N LEU A 70 0.14 -5.48 -5.69
CA LEU A 70 1.34 -5.51 -4.85
C LEU A 70 1.26 -4.46 -3.74
N LEU A 71 0.81 -3.24 -4.02
CA LEU A 71 0.63 -2.22 -2.99
C LEU A 71 -0.41 -2.64 -1.93
N VAL A 72 -1.54 -3.22 -2.36
CA VAL A 72 -2.55 -3.76 -1.42
C VAL A 72 -1.97 -4.92 -0.60
N ALA A 73 -1.21 -5.83 -1.23
CA ALA A 73 -0.53 -6.92 -0.53
C ALA A 73 0.45 -6.40 0.53
N GLY A 74 1.13 -5.28 0.24
CA GLY A 74 1.97 -4.57 1.19
C GLY A 74 1.19 -4.10 2.42
N ALA A 75 0.04 -3.46 2.24
CA ALA A 75 -0.79 -2.99 3.35
C ALA A 75 -1.37 -4.12 4.22
N PHE A 76 -1.85 -5.20 3.59
CA PHE A 76 -2.30 -6.37 4.34
C PHE A 76 -1.14 -7.10 5.05
N SER A 77 0.07 -7.01 4.53
CA SER A 77 1.29 -7.49 5.21
C SER A 77 1.64 -6.63 6.43
N VAL A 78 1.44 -5.31 6.38
CA VAL A 78 1.56 -4.42 7.56
C VAL A 78 0.53 -4.81 8.63
N TRP A 79 -0.72 -5.05 8.23
CA TRP A 79 -1.74 -5.56 9.15
C TRP A 79 -1.35 -6.91 9.76
N ALA A 80 -0.88 -7.87 8.96
CA ALA A 80 -0.37 -9.15 9.45
C ALA A 80 0.79 -8.98 10.44
N GLY A 81 1.71 -8.05 10.17
CA GLY A 81 2.78 -7.65 11.08
C GLY A 81 2.24 -7.13 12.41
N SER A 82 1.30 -6.18 12.39
CA SER A 82 0.67 -5.66 13.62
C SER A 82 -0.06 -6.74 14.42
N ARG A 83 -0.73 -7.68 13.75
CA ARG A 83 -1.42 -8.81 14.38
C ARG A 83 -0.46 -9.83 14.98
N SER A 84 0.73 -10.02 14.39
CA SER A 84 1.79 -10.87 14.93
C SER A 84 2.33 -10.37 16.28
N LEU A 85 2.30 -9.06 16.54
CA LEU A 85 2.64 -8.49 17.86
C LEU A 85 1.64 -8.90 18.95
N ARG A 86 0.42 -9.27 18.57
CA ARG A 86 -0.62 -9.77 19.48
C ARG A 86 -0.62 -11.30 19.60
N LEU A 87 0.33 -11.99 18.97
CA LEU A 87 0.38 -13.46 18.87
C LEU A 87 -0.91 -14.06 18.27
N LEU A 88 -1.62 -13.29 17.46
CA LEU A 88 -2.85 -13.74 16.81
C LEU A 88 -2.53 -14.40 15.45
N PRO A 89 -3.24 -15.48 15.07
CA PRO A 89 -3.05 -16.12 13.78
C PRO A 89 -3.49 -15.17 12.67
N VAL A 90 -2.71 -15.11 11.59
CA VAL A 90 -2.99 -14.29 10.41
C VAL A 90 -3.82 -15.12 9.41
N PRO A 91 -5.04 -14.70 9.04
CA PRO A 91 -5.84 -15.40 8.05
C PRO A 91 -5.25 -15.19 6.66
N ARG A 92 -4.49 -16.17 6.16
CA ARG A 92 -3.83 -16.17 4.85
C ARG A 92 -4.81 -15.90 3.69
N TRP A 93 -6.07 -16.28 3.85
CA TRP A 93 -7.13 -15.99 2.88
C TRP A 93 -7.35 -14.49 2.70
N GLN A 94 -7.34 -13.69 3.77
CA GLN A 94 -7.53 -12.23 3.69
C GLN A 94 -6.32 -11.53 3.05
N LEU A 95 -5.12 -12.08 3.23
CA LEU A 95 -3.89 -11.62 2.57
C LEU A 95 -3.90 -11.84 1.05
N LEU A 96 -4.59 -12.87 0.57
CA LEU A 96 -4.65 -13.20 -0.86
C LEU A 96 -5.88 -12.60 -1.54
N THR A 97 -7.03 -12.57 -0.86
CA THR A 97 -8.29 -12.10 -1.45
C THR A 97 -8.30 -10.61 -1.76
N ALA A 98 -7.76 -9.75 -0.88
CA ALA A 98 -7.75 -8.32 -1.15
C ALA A 98 -6.85 -7.90 -2.32
N PRO A 99 -5.60 -8.40 -2.45
CA PRO A 99 -4.78 -8.19 -3.65
C PRO A 99 -5.41 -8.80 -4.91
N ALA A 100 -5.97 -10.01 -4.81
CA ALA A 100 -6.61 -10.67 -5.95
C ALA A 100 -7.86 -9.91 -6.43
N ALA A 101 -8.72 -9.44 -5.52
CA ALA A 101 -9.89 -8.63 -5.85
C ALA A 101 -9.48 -7.31 -6.52
N THR A 102 -8.39 -6.69 -6.05
CA THR A 102 -7.85 -5.46 -6.65
C THR A 102 -7.28 -5.73 -8.05
N ALA A 103 -6.53 -6.82 -8.22
CA ALA A 103 -6.00 -7.22 -9.53
C ALA A 103 -7.12 -7.50 -10.53
N LEU A 104 -8.17 -8.22 -10.11
CA LEU A 104 -9.33 -8.51 -10.93
C LEU A 104 -10.10 -7.25 -11.30
N ALA A 105 -10.34 -6.34 -10.35
CA ALA A 105 -10.98 -5.05 -10.64
C ALA A 105 -10.16 -4.23 -11.63
N SER A 106 -8.84 -4.15 -11.44
CA SER A 106 -7.93 -3.47 -12.38
C SER A 106 -7.83 -4.15 -13.75
N ALA A 107 -8.04 -5.45 -13.85
CA ALA A 107 -8.07 -6.15 -15.13
C ALA A 107 -9.40 -5.93 -15.88
N LEU A 108 -10.51 -5.85 -15.14
CA LEU A 108 -11.86 -5.65 -15.68
C LEU A 108 -12.10 -4.23 -16.22
N GLU A 109 -11.49 -3.21 -15.62
CA GLU A 109 -11.63 -1.80 -16.05
C GLU A 109 -10.74 -1.40 -17.26
N ASN A 110 -10.16 -2.40 -17.95
CA ASN A 110 -9.33 -2.26 -19.14
C ASN A 110 -8.10 -1.31 -18.95
N PRO A 111 -6.97 -1.84 -18.44
CA PRO A 111 -5.79 -1.04 -18.10
C PRO A 111 -5.06 -0.43 -19.32
N ALA A 112 -5.43 -0.83 -20.54
CA ALA A 112 -4.88 -0.27 -21.78
C ALA A 112 -5.44 1.13 -22.08
N SER A 113 -6.71 1.38 -21.74
CA SER A 113 -7.41 2.64 -22.01
C SER A 113 -7.51 3.55 -20.79
N ASN A 114 -7.40 3.00 -19.57
CA ASN A 114 -7.53 3.76 -18.33
C ASN A 114 -6.32 3.54 -17.41
N PRO A 115 -5.44 4.55 -17.24
CA PRO A 115 -4.31 4.48 -16.29
C PRO A 115 -4.76 4.28 -14.83
N TRP A 116 -6.03 4.58 -14.53
CA TRP A 116 -6.64 4.49 -13.22
C TRP A 116 -7.52 3.24 -13.04
N SER A 117 -7.36 2.23 -13.89
CA SER A 117 -8.11 0.97 -13.81
C SER A 117 -7.95 0.30 -12.44
N GLY A 118 -9.07 0.09 -11.73
CA GLY A 118 -9.16 -0.49 -10.39
C GLY A 118 -8.82 0.44 -9.23
N ALA A 119 -8.65 1.75 -9.49
CA ALA A 119 -8.40 2.75 -8.45
C ALA A 119 -9.43 2.81 -7.31
N PRO A 120 -10.77 2.75 -7.55
CA PRO A 120 -11.72 2.80 -6.44
C PRO A 120 -11.56 1.60 -5.50
N VAL A 121 -11.30 0.40 -6.06
CA VAL A 121 -11.08 -0.83 -5.29
C VAL A 121 -9.74 -0.75 -4.54
N TYR A 122 -8.68 -0.25 -5.18
CA TYR A 122 -7.40 0.01 -4.54
C TYR A 122 -7.54 0.94 -3.32
N LEU A 123 -8.21 2.08 -3.46
CA LEU A 123 -8.38 3.07 -2.39
C LEU A 123 -9.12 2.47 -1.19
N VAL A 124 -10.21 1.73 -1.43
CA VAL A 124 -10.97 1.06 -0.36
C VAL A 124 -10.12 0.00 0.33
N MET A 125 -9.45 -0.87 -0.43
CA MET A 125 -8.65 -1.96 0.15
C MET A 125 -7.45 -1.42 0.95
N MET A 126 -6.86 -0.32 0.49
CA MET A 126 -5.77 0.34 1.19
C MET A 126 -6.23 0.99 2.50
N ALA A 127 -7.39 1.66 2.47
CA ALA A 127 -8.02 2.20 3.67
C ALA A 127 -8.37 1.10 4.69
N VAL A 128 -8.92 -0.03 4.21
CA VAL A 128 -9.24 -1.19 5.06
C VAL A 128 -7.97 -1.80 5.66
N GLY A 129 -6.95 -2.07 4.86
CA GLY A 129 -5.69 -2.66 5.35
C GLY A 129 -5.01 -1.80 6.41
N MET A 130 -4.91 -0.48 6.16
CA MET A 130 -4.30 0.46 7.10
C MET A 130 -5.19 0.72 8.33
N GLY A 131 -6.51 0.74 8.18
CA GLY A 131 -7.47 0.86 9.29
C GLY A 131 -7.43 -0.36 10.21
N LEU A 132 -7.35 -1.57 9.65
CA LEU A 132 -7.15 -2.80 10.40
C LEU A 132 -5.80 -2.79 11.14
N ALA A 133 -4.72 -2.38 10.47
CA ALA A 133 -3.40 -2.25 11.12
C ALA A 133 -3.43 -1.25 12.29
N THR A 134 -4.10 -0.12 12.10
CA THR A 134 -4.31 0.90 13.15
C THR A 134 -5.03 0.30 14.34
N ARG A 135 -6.15 -0.39 14.12
CA ARG A 135 -6.93 -1.04 15.18
C ARG A 135 -6.09 -2.06 15.96
N GLU A 136 -5.34 -2.92 15.27
CA GLU A 136 -4.48 -3.92 15.92
C GLU A 136 -3.38 -3.27 16.77
N LEU A 137 -2.77 -2.18 16.29
CA LEU A 137 -1.76 -1.43 17.05
C LEU A 137 -2.35 -0.72 18.28
N TRP A 138 -3.57 -0.19 18.19
CA TRP A 138 -4.27 0.41 19.34
C TRP A 138 -4.66 -0.61 20.41
N LEU A 139 -4.98 -1.85 20.01
CA LEU A 139 -5.35 -2.94 20.91
C LEU A 139 -4.15 -3.64 21.58
N LEU A 140 -2.91 -3.28 21.23
CA LEU A 140 -1.70 -3.83 21.86
C LEU A 140 -1.60 -3.41 23.34
N LYS A 141 -1.10 -4.28 24.23
CA LYS A 141 -0.89 -3.93 25.64
C LYS A 141 0.19 -2.83 25.82
N PRO A 142 0.15 -1.98 26.87
CA PRO A 142 0.92 -0.72 26.97
C PRO A 142 2.45 -0.78 27.07
N GLY A 143 3.11 -1.93 26.82
CA GLY A 143 4.52 -2.15 27.15
C GLY A 143 5.55 -1.30 26.41
N SER A 144 5.25 -0.74 25.22
CA SER A 144 6.13 0.16 24.46
C SER A 144 5.33 1.32 23.84
N SER A 145 5.09 2.35 24.65
CA SER A 145 4.04 3.35 24.38
C SER A 145 4.29 4.23 23.14
N GLN A 146 5.52 4.68 22.90
CA GLN A 146 5.79 5.72 21.89
C GLN A 146 5.81 5.19 20.46
N VAL A 147 6.62 4.17 20.16
CA VAL A 147 6.74 3.59 18.82
C VAL A 147 5.39 3.11 18.30
N ARG A 148 4.63 2.40 19.14
CA ARG A 148 3.27 1.95 18.84
C ARG A 148 2.33 3.12 18.50
N ARG A 149 2.33 4.19 19.30
CA ARG A 149 1.48 5.37 19.07
C ARG A 149 1.82 6.05 17.74
N THR A 150 3.11 6.23 17.46
CA THR A 150 3.54 6.84 16.19
C THR A 150 3.14 5.99 14.99
N LEU A 151 3.33 4.66 15.05
CA LEU A 151 2.91 3.73 14.00
C LEU A 151 1.38 3.71 13.81
N ALA A 152 0.62 3.70 14.90
CA ALA A 152 -0.83 3.72 14.85
C ALA A 152 -1.39 5.04 14.30
N LEU A 153 -0.77 6.17 14.67
CA LEU A 153 -1.11 7.48 14.12
C LEU A 153 -0.80 7.55 12.63
N ALA A 154 0.40 7.12 12.20
CA ALA A 154 0.78 7.12 10.80
C ALA A 154 -0.16 6.24 9.95
N ALA A 155 -0.46 5.03 10.41
CA ALA A 155 -1.41 4.13 9.74
C ALA A 155 -2.84 4.71 9.72
N GLY A 156 -3.27 5.37 10.79
CA GLY A 156 -4.59 6.00 10.88
C GLY A 156 -4.73 7.21 9.96
N ILE A 157 -3.71 8.06 9.89
CA ILE A 157 -3.65 9.19 8.94
C ILE A 157 -3.73 8.67 7.51
N LEU A 158 -2.95 7.62 7.20
CA LEU A 158 -2.94 7.03 5.87
C LEU A 158 -4.28 6.40 5.50
N ALA A 159 -4.93 5.71 6.44
CA ALA A 159 -6.27 5.17 6.26
C ALA A 159 -7.30 6.28 6.01
N GLY A 160 -7.26 7.36 6.80
CA GLY A 160 -8.13 8.52 6.63
C GLY A 160 -7.92 9.21 5.28
N TYR A 161 -6.66 9.37 4.86
CA TYR A 161 -6.33 9.91 3.54
C TYR A 161 -6.94 9.08 2.40
N TYR A 162 -6.75 7.76 2.41
CA TYR A 162 -7.31 6.89 1.38
C TYR A 162 -8.85 6.83 1.43
N PHE A 163 -9.45 6.87 2.62
CA PHE A 163 -10.89 6.91 2.81
C PHE A 163 -11.51 8.21 2.29
N CYS A 164 -10.92 9.36 2.59
CA CYS A 164 -11.38 10.66 2.09
C CYS A 164 -11.13 10.81 0.58
N ARG A 165 -10.08 10.18 0.05
CA ARG A 165 -9.76 10.21 -1.38
C ARG A 165 -10.71 9.37 -2.24
N TRP A 166 -11.29 8.31 -1.67
CA TRP A 166 -12.25 7.45 -2.36
C TRP A 166 -13.51 8.18 -2.88
N PRO A 167 -14.28 8.94 -2.07
CA PRO A 167 -15.45 9.65 -2.56
C PRO A 167 -15.09 10.77 -3.54
N VAL A 168 -13.92 11.41 -3.36
CA VAL A 168 -13.43 12.42 -4.33
C VAL A 168 -13.21 11.77 -5.69
N PHE A 169 -12.60 10.59 -5.74
CA PHE A 169 -12.40 9.82 -6.98
C PHE A 169 -13.74 9.44 -7.66
N LEU A 170 -14.77 9.11 -6.88
CA LEU A 170 -16.10 8.77 -7.41
C LEU A 170 -16.84 9.99 -7.97
N VAL A 171 -16.66 11.17 -7.38
CA VAL A 171 -17.35 12.40 -7.80
C VAL A 171 -16.69 13.02 -9.02
N GLU A 172 -15.38 12.96 -9.11
CA GLU A 172 -14.61 13.64 -10.15
C GLU A 172 -14.19 12.76 -11.33
N GLY A 173 -14.20 11.44 -11.17
CA GLY A 173 -13.69 10.51 -12.17
C GLY A 173 -12.17 10.59 -12.37
N PRO A 174 -11.62 9.85 -13.37
CA PRO A 174 -10.19 9.81 -13.67
C PRO A 174 -9.58 11.16 -14.11
N ASP A 175 -10.42 12.08 -14.62
CA ASP A 175 -10.01 13.34 -15.25
C ASP A 175 -10.26 14.59 -14.38
N GLY A 176 -10.87 14.45 -13.20
CA GLY A 176 -11.13 15.59 -12.33
C GLY A 176 -9.88 16.06 -11.56
N ARG A 177 -9.81 17.37 -11.30
CA ARG A 177 -8.59 18.06 -10.86
C ARG A 177 -8.17 17.77 -9.40
N LEU A 178 -9.07 17.26 -8.56
CA LEU A 178 -8.81 16.90 -7.15
C LEU A 178 -8.57 15.38 -6.97
N SER A 179 -9.08 14.54 -7.88
CA SER A 179 -8.83 13.09 -7.95
C SER A 179 -7.55 12.79 -8.74
N ALA A 180 -7.25 13.60 -9.75
CA ALA A 180 -5.99 13.59 -10.48
C ALA A 180 -4.81 13.73 -9.51
N PRO A 181 -3.68 13.05 -9.76
CA PRO A 181 -2.46 13.37 -9.03
C PRO A 181 -2.08 14.80 -9.42
N ILE A 182 -1.10 15.39 -8.73
CA ILE A 182 -0.43 16.64 -9.14
C ILE A 182 0.09 16.61 -10.61
N SER A 183 -0.03 15.48 -11.30
CA SER A 183 0.42 15.17 -12.65
C SER A 183 -0.63 15.32 -13.78
N ALA A 184 -1.82 15.92 -13.58
CA ALA A 184 -2.64 16.28 -14.74
C ALA A 184 -2.12 17.58 -15.37
N PRO A 185 -1.56 17.58 -16.60
CA PRO A 185 -1.42 18.82 -17.34
C PRO A 185 -2.82 19.43 -17.60
N PRO A 186 -2.92 20.75 -17.79
CA PRO A 186 -4.19 21.43 -18.07
C PRO A 186 -4.87 20.91 -19.33
#